data_AF-A0A3D2UD62-F1
#
_entry.id   AF-A0A3D2UD62-F1
#
_cell.length_a   1.000
_cell.length_b   1.000
_cell.length_c   1.000
_cell.angle_alpha   90.00
_cell.angle_beta   90.00
_cell.angle_gamma   90.00
#
_symmetry.space_group_name_H-M   'P 1'
#
loop_
_entity.id
_entity.type
_entity.pdbx_description
1 polymer ?
#
loop_
_entity_poly.entity_id
_entity_poly.type
_entity_poly.pdbx_seq_one_letter_code
_entity_poly.pdbx_strand_id
1 'polypeptide(L)'
;MTGAVFQIGTGLAPLTILNGEDEGQIRIAGELEEQIRWLSGVVIKACGELASGLGLEKIITAESFQVQSVDGMPAYLGVLRHKEGHWELASSSQHAATSILLSGVPGQLRRAQGSVVWVAGEWSGEIFSIRSFGLKPEASPK
;
A
#
# COMPACT_ATOMS: atom_id res chain seq x y z
N MET A 1 9.37 5.79 9.62
CA MET A 1 8.07 5.91 10.32
C MET A 1 7.16 4.77 9.90
N THR A 2 6.28 4.32 10.79
CA THR A 2 5.18 3.40 10.48
C THR A 2 3.84 4.02 10.88
N GLY A 3 2.81 3.89 10.04
CA GLY A 3 1.47 4.41 10.37
C GLY A 3 0.41 4.06 9.33
N ALA A 4 -0.84 4.25 9.71
CA ALA A 4 -1.98 4.09 8.80
C ALA A 4 -2.11 5.31 7.88
N VAL A 5 -2.33 5.07 6.60
CA VAL A 5 -2.49 6.12 5.58
C VAL A 5 -3.89 6.72 5.67
N PHE A 6 -3.96 8.06 5.75
CA PHE A 6 -5.21 8.80 5.64
C PHE A 6 -5.07 9.97 4.65
N GLN A 7 -6.21 10.36 4.08
CA GLN A 7 -6.34 11.59 3.31
C GLN A 7 -7.09 12.62 4.16
N ILE A 8 -6.52 13.81 4.31
CA ILE A 8 -7.15 14.93 5.02
C ILE A 8 -7.37 16.09 4.04
N GLY A 9 -8.53 16.72 4.17
CA GLY A 9 -8.93 17.88 3.37
C GLY A 9 -10.01 17.53 2.34
N THR A 10 -10.67 18.56 1.82
CA THR A 10 -11.72 18.47 0.81
C THR A 10 -11.25 19.19 -0.45
N GLY A 11 -11.29 18.55 -1.63
CA GLY A 11 -11.01 19.20 -2.92
C GLY A 11 -9.99 18.47 -3.80
N LEU A 12 -9.31 19.22 -4.67
CA LEU A 12 -8.42 18.73 -5.75
C LEU A 12 -7.01 18.31 -5.29
N ALA A 13 -6.64 18.59 -4.04
CA ALA A 13 -5.30 18.29 -3.50
C ALA A 13 -5.37 17.86 -2.02
N PRO A 14 -5.97 16.69 -1.71
CA PRO A 14 -5.96 16.17 -0.35
C PRO A 14 -4.53 15.90 0.12
N LEU A 15 -4.28 16.14 1.40
CA LEU A 15 -2.99 15.83 2.03
C LEU A 15 -2.97 14.37 2.42
N THR A 16 -1.93 13.65 2.02
CA THR A 16 -1.68 12.29 2.50
C THR A 16 -0.90 12.36 3.81
N ILE A 17 -1.44 11.75 4.86
CA ILE A 17 -0.80 11.66 6.18
C ILE A 17 -0.62 10.20 6.59
N LEU A 18 0.40 9.97 7.42
CA LEU A 18 0.51 8.77 8.24
C LEU A 18 0.11 9.11 9.67
N ASN A 19 -0.82 8.34 10.20
CA ASN A 19 -1.14 8.35 11.61
C ASN A 19 -0.34 7.23 12.30
N GLY A 20 0.79 7.60 12.91
CA GLY A 20 1.62 6.67 13.68
C GLY A 20 1.16 6.61 15.13
N GLU A 21 1.22 5.43 15.75
CA GLU A 21 0.75 5.23 17.14
C GLU A 21 1.53 6.09 18.15
N ASP A 22 2.85 6.26 17.96
CA ASP A 22 3.72 6.99 18.88
C ASP A 22 4.16 8.38 18.34
N GLU A 23 4.03 8.60 17.04
CA GLU A 23 4.69 9.72 16.34
C GLU A 23 3.74 10.87 16.02
N GLY A 24 2.43 10.63 16.18
CA GLY A 24 1.34 11.52 15.79
C GLY A 24 1.06 11.49 14.28
N GLN A 25 0.40 12.53 13.79
CA GLN A 25 0.15 12.72 12.36
C GLN A 25 1.39 13.30 11.67
N ILE A 26 1.87 12.64 10.61
CA ILE A 26 2.99 13.11 9.79
C ILE A 26 2.52 13.18 8.34
N ARG A 27 2.79 14.30 7.67
CA ARG A 27 2.45 14.46 6.26
C ARG A 27 3.48 13.77 5.36
N ILE A 28 2.99 13.06 4.35
CA ILE A 28 3.81 12.55 3.25
C ILE A 28 4.00 13.65 2.20
N ALA A 29 5.24 13.82 1.73
CA ALA A 29 5.60 14.67 0.61
C ALA A 29 6.50 13.91 -0.38
N GLY A 30 6.77 14.55 -1.53
CA GLY A 30 7.61 14.02 -2.59
C GLY A 30 6.86 13.18 -3.62
N GLU A 31 7.60 12.56 -4.54
CA GLU A 31 7.05 11.84 -5.70
C GLU A 31 6.23 10.59 -5.32
N LEU A 32 6.53 9.99 -4.17
CA LEU A 32 5.79 8.81 -3.69
C LEU A 32 4.45 9.15 -3.03
N GLU A 33 4.14 10.43 -2.80
CA GLU A 33 2.89 10.83 -2.17
C GLU A 33 1.67 10.31 -2.93
N GLU A 34 1.62 10.48 -4.24
CA GLU A 34 0.51 9.99 -5.07
C GLU A 34 0.41 8.45 -5.04
N GLN A 35 1.55 7.77 -4.99
CA GLN A 35 1.61 6.31 -4.92
C GLN A 35 1.15 5.77 -3.56
N ILE A 36 1.32 6.55 -2.48
CA ILE A 36 0.86 6.19 -1.15
C ILE A 36 -0.60 6.59 -0.96
N ARG A 37 -1.05 7.70 -1.56
CA ARG A 37 -2.38 8.28 -1.39
C ARG A 37 -3.53 7.28 -1.55
N TRP A 38 -3.48 6.40 -2.54
CA TRP A 38 -4.55 5.44 -2.81
C TRP A 38 -4.59 4.27 -1.80
N LEU A 39 -3.59 4.14 -0.95
CA LEU A 39 -3.49 3.12 0.11
C LEU A 39 -4.22 3.55 1.39
N SER A 40 -5.28 4.34 1.30
CA SER A 40 -6.04 4.80 2.47
C SER A 40 -6.50 3.61 3.33
N GLY A 41 -6.27 3.70 4.64
CA GLY A 41 -6.55 2.62 5.61
C GLY A 41 -5.47 1.54 5.70
N VAL A 42 -4.49 1.53 4.81
CA VAL A 42 -3.35 0.60 4.85
C VAL A 42 -2.29 1.13 5.80
N VAL A 43 -1.73 0.25 6.63
CA VAL A 43 -0.54 0.53 7.44
C VAL A 43 0.69 0.31 6.58
N ILE A 44 1.52 1.35 6.48
CA ILE A 44 2.79 1.28 5.76
C ILE A 44 3.95 1.66 6.68
N LYS A 45 5.14 1.16 6.35
CA LYS A 45 6.42 1.68 6.82
C LYS A 45 6.99 2.56 5.72
N ALA A 46 7.15 3.85 5.99
CA ALA A 46 7.79 4.81 5.09
C ALA A 46 9.20 5.17 5.59
N CYS A 47 10.14 5.21 4.66
CA CYS A 47 11.52 5.62 4.87
C CYS A 47 11.84 6.82 3.99
N GLY A 48 12.61 7.76 4.53
CA GLY A 48 13.02 8.98 3.85
C GLY A 48 13.40 10.07 4.85
N GLU A 49 13.55 11.28 4.34
CA GLU A 49 14.00 12.43 5.13
C GLU A 49 12.84 13.06 5.89
N LEU A 50 13.05 13.27 7.20
CA LEU A 50 12.11 13.99 8.06
C LEU A 50 12.46 15.47 8.10
N ALA A 51 11.47 16.31 7.84
CA ALA A 51 11.58 17.76 7.94
C ALA A 51 10.47 18.32 8.85
N SER A 52 10.73 19.50 9.40
CA SER A 52 9.68 20.30 10.03
C SER A 52 8.98 21.13 8.95
N GLY A 53 7.65 21.05 8.90
CA GLY A 53 6.81 21.86 8.03
C GLY A 53 6.55 23.25 8.57
N LEU A 54 5.52 23.91 8.02
CA LEU A 54 5.07 25.19 8.55
C LEU A 54 4.40 24.95 9.92
N GLY A 55 4.99 25.52 10.98
CA GLY A 55 4.49 25.36 12.35
C GLY A 55 4.97 24.06 13.02
N LEU A 56 4.03 23.28 13.59
CA LEU A 56 4.30 22.02 14.31
C LEU A 56 4.08 20.77 13.45
N GLU A 57 3.84 20.94 12.15
CA GLU A 57 3.66 19.84 11.22
C GLU A 57 4.99 19.09 11.02
N LYS A 58 4.98 17.77 11.14
CA LYS A 58 6.08 16.91 10.70
C LYS A 58 5.80 16.46 9.27
N ILE A 59 6.82 16.55 8.42
CA ILE A 59 6.75 16.10 7.03
C ILE A 59 7.81 15.04 6.81
N ILE A 60 7.47 13.96 6.12
CA ILE A 60 8.44 13.02 5.58
C ILE A 60 8.40 13.07 4.05
N THR A 61 9.56 13.32 3.43
CA THR A 61 9.75 13.11 2.00
C THR A 61 10.06 11.65 1.79
N ALA A 62 9.07 10.87 1.37
CA ALA A 62 9.22 9.41 1.27
C ALA A 62 10.09 9.02 0.09
N GLU A 63 11.17 8.29 0.36
CA GLU A 63 12.08 7.70 -0.63
C GLU A 63 11.69 6.25 -0.95
N SER A 64 11.08 5.57 0.02
CA SER A 64 10.52 4.23 -0.14
C SER A 64 9.41 3.97 0.86
N PHE A 65 8.56 3.00 0.57
CA PHE A 65 7.59 2.50 1.53
C PHE A 65 7.34 0.99 1.36
N GLN A 66 6.83 0.38 2.42
CA GLN A 66 6.42 -1.02 2.44
C GLN A 66 5.05 -1.15 3.10
N VAL A 67 4.11 -1.82 2.43
CA VAL A 67 2.84 -2.22 3.03
C VAL A 67 3.07 -3.26 4.13
N GLN A 68 2.43 -3.08 5.28
CA GLN A 68 2.55 -3.96 6.45
C GLN A 68 1.23 -4.69 6.72
N SER A 69 0.13 -3.95 6.86
CA SER A 69 -1.16 -4.52 7.25
C SER A 69 -2.36 -3.69 6.82
N VAL A 70 -3.54 -4.31 6.83
CA VAL A 70 -4.85 -3.66 6.68
C VAL A 70 -5.78 -4.28 7.72
N ASP A 71 -6.43 -3.45 8.55
CA ASP A 71 -7.32 -3.89 9.63
C ASP A 71 -6.69 -4.97 10.54
N GLY A 72 -5.38 -4.86 10.81
CA GLY A 72 -4.61 -5.81 11.63
C GLY A 72 -4.20 -7.10 10.91
N MET A 73 -4.64 -7.35 9.67
CA MET A 73 -4.19 -8.49 8.86
C MET A 73 -2.91 -8.15 8.09
N PRO A 74 -1.93 -9.07 8.00
CA PRO A 74 -0.79 -8.91 7.10
C PRO A 74 -1.24 -8.54 5.69
N ALA A 75 -0.52 -7.61 5.07
CA ALA A 75 -0.84 -7.15 3.73
C ALA A 75 0.41 -7.04 2.85
N TYR A 76 0.20 -7.22 1.55
CA TYR A 76 1.25 -7.20 0.54
C TYR A 76 0.81 -6.39 -0.66
N LEU A 77 1.76 -5.68 -1.27
CA LEU A 77 1.57 -4.87 -2.49
C LEU A 77 2.39 -5.47 -3.62
N GLY A 78 1.79 -5.62 -4.79
CA GLY A 78 2.50 -6.14 -5.95
C GLY A 78 1.64 -6.22 -7.20
N VAL A 79 2.19 -6.82 -8.24
CA VAL A 79 1.48 -7.04 -9.51
C VAL A 79 0.77 -8.38 -9.46
N LEU A 80 -0.55 -8.38 -9.68
CA LEU A 80 -1.33 -9.60 -9.74
C LEU A 80 -1.03 -10.38 -11.03
N ARG A 81 -0.67 -11.65 -10.91
CA ARG A 81 -0.38 -12.52 -12.05
C ARG A 81 -1.12 -13.84 -11.94
N HIS A 82 -1.33 -14.46 -13.10
CA HIS A 82 -1.84 -15.82 -13.22
C HIS A 82 -0.85 -16.61 -14.07
N LYS A 83 -0.13 -17.54 -13.44
CA LYS A 83 0.95 -18.31 -14.06
C LYS A 83 0.75 -19.79 -13.73
N GLU A 84 0.89 -20.65 -14.74
CA GLU A 84 0.84 -22.12 -14.55
C GLU A 84 -0.43 -22.61 -13.82
N GLY A 85 -1.56 -21.91 -13.99
CA GLY A 85 -2.84 -22.26 -13.34
C GLY A 85 -3.01 -21.75 -11.90
N HIS A 86 -2.05 -20.99 -11.39
CA HIS A 86 -2.08 -20.42 -10.05
C HIS A 86 -2.08 -18.90 -10.08
N TRP A 87 -2.74 -18.30 -9.09
CA TRP A 87 -2.66 -16.86 -8.87
C TRP A 87 -1.49 -16.54 -7.97
N GLU A 88 -0.76 -15.48 -8.31
CA GLU A 88 0.38 -15.03 -7.54
C GLU A 88 0.44 -13.50 -7.47
N LEU A 89 1.01 -12.98 -6.38
CA LEU A 89 1.39 -11.58 -6.25
C LEU A 89 2.89 -11.47 -6.44
N ALA A 90 3.33 -10.87 -7.54
CA ALA A 90 4.73 -10.55 -7.75
C ALA A 90 5.07 -9.29 -6.95
N SER A 91 5.89 -9.44 -5.91
CA SER A 91 6.31 -8.31 -5.06
C SER A 91 6.90 -7.18 -5.91
N SER A 92 6.48 -5.95 -5.61
CA SER A 92 7.10 -4.73 -6.17
C SER A 92 8.23 -4.20 -5.30
N SER A 93 8.54 -4.81 -4.15
CA SER A 93 9.56 -4.30 -3.22
C SER A 93 10.97 -4.70 -3.66
N GLN A 94 11.93 -3.81 -3.42
CA GLN A 94 13.34 -3.99 -3.78
C GLN A 94 14.10 -5.04 -2.93
N HIS A 95 13.41 -5.83 -2.10
CA HIS A 95 14.02 -6.86 -1.28
C HIS A 95 13.37 -8.21 -1.59
N ALA A 96 14.10 -9.00 -2.39
CA ALA A 96 13.80 -10.34 -2.87
C ALA A 96 12.60 -10.46 -3.83
N ALA A 97 12.85 -11.13 -4.97
CA ALA A 97 11.85 -11.53 -5.96
C ALA A 97 10.95 -12.65 -5.41
N THR A 98 10.20 -12.36 -4.35
CA THR A 98 9.29 -13.30 -3.74
C THR A 98 7.93 -13.18 -4.43
N SER A 99 7.54 -14.26 -5.11
CA SER A 99 6.17 -14.43 -5.57
C SER A 99 5.34 -15.02 -4.43
N ILE A 100 4.19 -14.43 -4.14
CA ILE A 100 3.28 -14.90 -3.10
C ILE A 100 2.17 -15.69 -3.79
N LEU A 101 2.07 -17.00 -3.53
CA LEU A 101 0.96 -17.80 -4.03
C LEU A 101 -0.33 -17.39 -3.33
N LEU A 102 -1.40 -17.20 -4.11
CA LEU A 102 -2.68 -16.69 -3.63
C LEU A 102 -3.76 -17.75 -3.72
N SER A 103 -4.59 -17.82 -2.69
CA SER A 103 -5.87 -18.53 -2.72
C SER A 103 -7.03 -17.59 -2.38
N GLY A 104 -8.25 -18.03 -2.66
CA GLY A 104 -9.45 -17.22 -2.41
C GLY A 104 -9.58 -15.99 -3.31
N VAL A 105 -8.86 -15.93 -4.44
CA VAL A 105 -8.86 -14.76 -5.34
C VAL A 105 -10.27 -14.49 -5.89
N PRO A 106 -10.93 -13.39 -5.49
CA PRO A 106 -12.30 -13.09 -5.89
C PRO A 106 -12.36 -12.64 -7.35
N GLY A 107 -13.51 -12.84 -8.00
CA GLY A 107 -13.68 -12.57 -9.44
C GLY A 107 -13.35 -11.14 -9.86
N GLN A 108 -13.55 -10.14 -8.99
CA GLN A 108 -13.15 -8.76 -9.24
C GLN A 108 -11.63 -8.61 -9.32
N LEU A 109 -10.90 -9.23 -8.39
CA LEU A 109 -9.44 -9.21 -8.38
C LEU A 109 -8.89 -9.95 -9.60
N ARG A 110 -9.48 -11.09 -10.01
CA ARG A 110 -9.07 -11.82 -11.22
C ARG A 110 -9.15 -10.98 -12.49
N ARG A 111 -10.10 -10.06 -12.59
CA ARG A 111 -10.23 -9.14 -13.75
C ARG A 111 -9.12 -8.08 -13.78
N ALA A 112 -8.45 -7.82 -12.66
CA ALA A 112 -7.34 -6.89 -12.54
C ALA A 112 -5.97 -7.59 -12.72
N GLN A 113 -5.91 -8.67 -13.50
CA GLN A 113 -4.65 -9.32 -13.84
C GLN A 113 -3.71 -8.32 -14.52
N GLY A 114 -2.45 -8.27 -14.09
CA GLY A 114 -1.45 -7.33 -14.58
C GLY A 114 -1.48 -5.97 -13.88
N SER A 115 -2.48 -5.68 -13.05
CA SER A 115 -2.56 -4.46 -12.26
C SER A 115 -1.77 -4.56 -10.96
N VAL A 116 -1.36 -3.40 -10.44
CA VAL A 116 -0.84 -3.28 -9.08
C VAL A 116 -2.01 -3.32 -8.10
N VAL A 117 -1.92 -4.21 -7.11
CA VAL A 117 -2.95 -4.45 -6.10
C VAL A 117 -2.32 -4.62 -4.74
N TRP A 118 -3.04 -4.27 -3.68
CA TRP A 118 -2.73 -4.77 -2.36
C TRP A 118 -3.71 -5.88 -1.98
N VAL A 119 -3.22 -6.87 -1.25
CA VAL A 119 -4.02 -7.98 -0.69
C VAL A 119 -3.70 -8.12 0.79
N ALA A 120 -4.73 -8.37 1.59
CA ALA A 120 -4.63 -8.61 3.02
C ALA A 120 -5.34 -9.90 3.40
N GLY A 121 -4.81 -10.61 4.39
CA GLY A 121 -5.30 -11.94 4.74
C GLY A 121 -4.31 -12.74 5.57
N GLU A 122 -4.35 -14.07 5.40
CA GLU A 122 -3.70 -15.01 6.32
C GLU A 122 -2.89 -16.05 5.56
N TRP A 123 -1.75 -16.44 6.12
CA TRP A 123 -0.95 -17.55 5.59
C TRP A 123 -1.54 -18.90 6.03
N SER A 124 -1.66 -19.83 5.08
CA SER A 124 -1.94 -21.24 5.32
C SER A 124 -0.82 -22.06 4.69
N GLY A 125 0.24 -22.30 5.47
CA GLY A 125 1.48 -22.84 4.93
C GLY A 125 2.14 -21.85 3.98
N GLU A 126 2.41 -22.28 2.74
CA GLU A 126 3.05 -21.47 1.70
C GLU A 126 2.08 -20.67 0.83
N ILE A 127 0.78 -20.72 1.12
CA ILE A 127 -0.26 -20.05 0.34
C ILE A 127 -0.93 -18.96 1.17
N PHE A 128 -1.03 -17.77 0.61
CA PHE A 128 -1.69 -16.63 1.22
C PHE A 128 -3.17 -16.57 0.83
N SER A 129 -4.06 -16.65 1.81
CA SER A 129 -5.51 -16.64 1.63
C SER A 129 -6.05 -15.22 1.72
N ILE A 130 -6.62 -14.72 0.63
CA ILE A 130 -7.10 -13.32 0.56
C ILE A 130 -8.40 -13.16 1.35
N ARG A 131 -8.43 -12.14 2.21
CA ARG A 131 -9.61 -11.70 2.96
C ARG A 131 -10.10 -10.32 2.53
N SER A 132 -9.16 -9.44 2.19
CA SER A 132 -9.42 -8.08 1.72
C SER A 132 -8.42 -7.71 0.62
N PHE A 133 -8.79 -6.79 -0.26
CA PHE A 133 -7.93 -6.35 -1.35
C PHE A 133 -8.31 -4.94 -1.81
N GLY A 134 -7.38 -4.26 -2.47
CA GLY A 134 -7.62 -3.01 -3.15
C GLY A 134 -6.87 -2.93 -4.47
N LEU A 135 -7.50 -2.27 -5.42
CA LEU A 135 -6.98 -2.10 -6.77
C LEU A 135 -6.42 -0.68 -6.89
N LYS A 136 -5.22 -0.54 -7.47
CA LYS A 136 -4.73 0.78 -7.82
C LYS A 136 -5.71 1.43 -8.82
N PRO A 137 -6.17 2.67 -8.57
CA PRO A 137 -7.00 3.38 -9.54
C PRO A 137 -6.26 3.50 -10.87
N GLU A 138 -6.95 3.26 -11.98
CA GLU A 138 -6.39 3.56 -13.30
C GLU A 138 -6.13 5.06 -13.40
N ALA A 139 -4.99 5.45 -13.99
CA ALA A 139 -4.73 6.85 -14.26
C ALA A 139 -5.86 7.36 -15.16
N SER A 140 -6.62 8.35 -14.68
CA SER A 140 -7.62 9.00 -15.54
C SER A 140 -6.88 9.61 -16.74
N PRO A 141 -7.35 9.40 -17.98
CA PRO A 141 -6.74 10.04 -19.14
C PRO A 141 -6.76 11.56 -18.93
N LYS A 142 -5.58 12.17 -19.08
CA LYS A 142 -5.41 13.63 -19.09
C LYS A 142 -6.00 14.24 -20.35
#